data_AF-A0A2A4W6T2-F1
#
_entry.id   AF-A0A2A4W6T2-F1
#
_cell.length_a   1.000
_cell.length_b   1.000
_cell.length_c   1.000
_cell.angle_alpha   90.00
_cell.angle_beta   90.00
_cell.angle_gamma   90.00
#
_symmetry.space_group_name_H-M   'P 1'
#
loop_
_entity.id
_entity.type
_entity.pdbx_description
1 polymer ?
#
loop_
_entity_poly.entity_id
_entity_poly.type
_entity_poly.pdbx_seq_one_letter_code
_entity_poly.pdbx_strand_id
1 'polypeptide(L)'
;MFSKLHKILILALSLTFSYLALSENTIKSLGENWSEASYVLEGNKQEAAFENLVKQADRYIKENQKDAKGWIWRGIIKSSFANARGGLGALSLVKAARKDLDMAISLDENSLSGSAHASLGLLYAKVPGWPFGFGSDSEAEKHLVKALVINPNGVDPNYFYAEFLFDEKKKYMKAKEYLIKAQNSVPVQITPLADEERQKEIVALLIKIEKKINRRKRT
;
A
#
# COMPACT_ATOMS: atom_id res chain seq x y z
N MET A 1 30.89 21.42 35.39
CA MET A 1 29.53 20.88 35.13
C MET A 1 29.15 20.94 33.65
N PHE A 2 29.47 22.01 32.93
CA PHE A 2 29.16 22.19 31.49
C PHE A 2 29.73 21.11 30.53
N SER A 3 30.91 20.52 30.80
CA SER A 3 31.49 19.50 29.91
C SER A 3 30.85 18.10 30.02
N LYS A 4 30.27 17.76 31.18
CA LYS A 4 29.49 16.51 31.35
C LYS A 4 28.14 16.61 30.66
N LEU A 5 27.50 17.78 30.69
CA LEU A 5 26.23 18.03 30.00
C LEU A 5 26.39 17.93 28.46
N HIS A 6 27.47 18.48 27.90
CA HIS A 6 27.77 18.37 26.46
C HIS A 6 28.04 16.93 26.02
N LYS A 7 28.75 16.13 26.83
CA LYS A 7 29.01 14.71 26.51
C LYS A 7 27.73 13.86 26.59
N ILE A 8 26.85 14.12 27.55
CA ILE A 8 25.54 13.45 27.66
C ILE A 8 24.65 13.83 26.48
N LEU A 9 24.66 15.11 26.08
CA LEU A 9 23.89 15.59 24.92
C LEU A 9 24.39 14.97 23.60
N ILE A 10 25.71 14.87 23.41
CA ILE A 10 26.31 14.23 22.22
C ILE A 10 26.01 12.72 22.16
N LEU A 11 26.06 12.02 23.30
CA LEU A 11 25.76 10.59 23.37
C LEU A 11 24.27 10.29 23.17
N ALA A 12 23.38 11.15 23.68
CA ALA A 12 21.95 11.06 23.43
C ALA A 12 21.63 11.28 21.94
N LEU A 13 22.27 12.27 21.29
CA LEU A 13 22.10 12.52 19.87
C LEU A 13 22.53 11.33 19.00
N SER A 14 23.69 10.72 19.29
CA SER A 14 24.21 9.59 18.49
C SER A 14 23.38 8.31 18.64
N LEU A 15 22.80 8.07 19.82
CA LEU A 15 21.87 6.96 20.06
C LEU A 15 20.55 7.16 19.30
N THR A 16 19.99 8.37 19.30
CA THR A 16 18.76 8.65 18.52
C THR A 16 18.99 8.52 17.02
N PHE A 17 20.14 8.98 16.50
CA PHE A 17 20.47 8.88 15.08
C PHE A 17 20.65 7.42 14.62
N SER A 18 21.34 6.61 15.42
CA SER A 18 21.52 5.18 15.14
C SER A 18 20.17 4.43 15.11
N TYR A 19 19.26 4.76 16.03
CA TYR A 19 17.94 4.15 16.08
C TYR A 19 17.07 4.51 14.87
N LEU A 20 17.05 5.79 14.46
CA LEU A 20 16.33 6.24 13.27
C LEU A 20 16.87 5.61 11.98
N ALA A 21 18.19 5.47 11.86
CA ALA A 21 18.78 4.79 10.69
C ALA A 21 18.39 3.30 10.63
N LEU A 22 18.36 2.61 11.78
CA LEU A 22 17.93 1.22 11.87
C LEU A 22 16.44 1.06 11.53
N SER A 23 15.59 1.98 12.00
CA SER A 23 14.15 1.93 11.74
C SER A 23 13.85 2.13 10.25
N GLU A 24 14.48 3.12 9.60
CA GLU A 24 14.34 3.34 8.15
C GLU A 24 14.83 2.15 7.33
N ASN A 25 15.95 1.54 7.69
CA ASN A 25 16.44 0.32 7.03
C ASN A 25 15.46 -0.85 7.17
N THR A 26 14.82 -0.99 8.33
CA THR A 26 13.82 -2.03 8.56
C THR A 26 12.57 -1.80 7.71
N ILE A 27 12.08 -0.56 7.63
CA ILE A 27 10.96 -0.18 6.77
C ILE A 27 11.27 -0.47 5.30
N LYS A 28 12.47 -0.11 4.84
CA LYS A 28 12.91 -0.42 3.47
C LYS A 28 12.91 -1.93 3.21
N SER A 29 13.47 -2.72 4.14
CA SER A 29 13.49 -4.18 4.02
C SER A 29 12.09 -4.80 3.98
N LEU A 30 11.13 -4.29 4.77
CA LEU A 30 9.74 -4.74 4.70
C LEU A 30 9.14 -4.53 3.31
N GLY A 31 9.40 -3.37 2.68
CA GLY A 31 8.91 -3.08 1.34
C GLY A 31 9.57 -3.92 0.23
N GLU A 32 10.87 -4.14 0.32
CA GLU A 32 11.61 -5.00 -0.63
C GLU A 32 11.12 -6.46 -0.56
N ASN A 33 11.05 -7.01 0.66
CA ASN A 33 10.58 -8.38 0.85
C ASN A 33 9.10 -8.55 0.50
N TRP A 34 8.27 -7.53 0.76
CA TRP A 34 6.88 -7.53 0.29
C TRP A 34 6.80 -7.58 -1.24
N SER A 35 7.65 -6.84 -1.94
CA SER A 35 7.69 -6.83 -3.41
C SER A 35 8.08 -8.21 -3.94
N GLU A 36 9.12 -8.83 -3.38
CA GLU A 36 9.53 -10.19 -3.75
C GLU A 36 8.41 -11.21 -3.50
N ALA A 37 7.79 -11.18 -2.31
CA ALA A 37 6.69 -12.07 -1.98
C ALA A 37 5.48 -11.87 -2.90
N SER A 38 5.18 -10.63 -3.30
CA SER A 38 4.02 -10.31 -4.12
C SER A 38 4.19 -10.70 -5.59
N TYR A 39 5.39 -10.54 -6.14
CA TYR A 39 5.61 -10.60 -7.58
C TYR A 39 6.51 -11.75 -8.06
N VAL A 40 7.30 -12.36 -7.18
CA VAL A 40 8.24 -13.44 -7.55
C VAL A 40 7.78 -14.80 -7.04
N LEU A 41 7.20 -14.85 -5.84
CA LEU A 41 6.79 -16.09 -5.21
C LEU A 41 5.34 -16.44 -5.54
N GLU A 42 5.05 -17.74 -5.59
CA GLU A 42 3.70 -18.25 -5.83
C GLU A 42 3.33 -19.38 -4.84
N GLY A 43 2.03 -19.62 -4.69
CA GLY A 43 1.47 -20.71 -3.89
C GLY A 43 1.98 -20.75 -2.44
N ASN A 44 2.34 -21.94 -1.96
CA ASN A 44 2.76 -22.14 -0.57
C ASN A 44 4.00 -21.31 -0.19
N LYS A 45 4.90 -21.04 -1.14
CA LYS A 45 6.10 -20.21 -0.87
C LYS A 45 5.69 -18.76 -0.62
N GLN A 46 4.75 -18.24 -1.40
CA GLN A 46 4.21 -16.90 -1.23
C GLN A 46 3.48 -16.74 0.10
N GLU A 47 2.61 -17.68 0.46
CA GLU A 47 1.91 -17.67 1.76
C GLU A 47 2.91 -17.71 2.93
N ALA A 48 3.90 -18.59 2.90
CA ALA A 48 4.92 -18.67 3.96
C ALA A 48 5.76 -17.38 4.07
N ALA A 49 6.11 -16.76 2.93
CA ALA A 49 6.84 -15.50 2.91
C ALA A 49 6.02 -14.37 3.55
N PHE A 50 4.74 -14.26 3.22
CA PHE A 50 3.86 -13.27 3.84
C PHE A 50 3.65 -13.52 5.33
N GLU A 51 3.48 -14.77 5.76
CA GLU A 51 3.35 -15.08 7.19
C GLU A 51 4.60 -14.63 7.98
N ASN A 52 5.79 -14.88 7.43
CA ASN A 52 7.04 -14.41 8.04
C ASN A 52 7.14 -12.88 8.04
N LEU A 53 6.71 -12.22 6.96
CA LEU A 53 6.72 -10.76 6.87
C LEU A 53 5.78 -10.10 7.90
N VAL A 54 4.60 -10.69 8.15
CA VAL A 54 3.71 -10.23 9.22
C VAL A 54 4.43 -10.29 10.58
N LYS A 55 5.15 -11.37 10.89
CA LYS A 55 5.92 -11.50 12.14
C LYS A 55 7.04 -10.47 12.27
N GLN A 56 7.69 -10.11 11.16
CA GLN A 56 8.70 -9.05 11.14
C GLN A 56 8.08 -7.68 11.41
N ALA A 57 6.99 -7.35 10.71
CA ALA A 57 6.27 -6.10 10.90
C ALA A 57 5.66 -5.98 12.31
N ASP A 58 5.18 -7.08 12.90
CA ASP A 58 4.68 -7.11 14.29
C ASP A 58 5.76 -6.75 15.31
N ARG A 59 6.98 -7.32 15.17
CA ARG A 59 8.12 -6.95 16.02
C ARG A 59 8.47 -5.48 15.89
N TYR A 60 8.56 -5.00 14.65
CA TYR A 60 8.87 -3.60 14.38
C TYR A 60 7.88 -2.65 15.05
N ILE A 61 6.57 -2.87 14.86
CA ILE A 61 5.52 -2.01 15.45
C ILE A 61 5.52 -2.07 16.97
N LYS A 62 5.84 -3.22 17.59
CA LYS A 62 5.91 -3.33 19.05
C LYS A 62 6.90 -2.33 19.65
N GLU A 63 8.02 -2.11 18.97
CA GLU A 63 9.09 -1.19 19.37
C GLU A 63 8.86 0.23 18.84
N ASN A 64 8.12 0.39 17.74
CA ASN A 64 7.93 1.65 17.00
C ASN A 64 6.45 2.04 16.87
N GLN A 65 5.68 2.01 17.96
CA GLN A 65 4.21 2.17 17.91
C GLN A 65 3.72 3.50 17.33
N LYS A 66 4.57 4.54 17.34
CA LYS A 66 4.25 5.87 16.79
C LYS A 66 4.71 6.06 15.34
N ASP A 67 5.38 5.08 14.75
CA ASP A 67 5.82 5.15 13.36
C ASP A 67 4.71 4.67 12.43
N ALA A 68 4.02 5.61 11.77
CA ALA A 68 2.98 5.33 10.79
C ALA A 68 3.47 4.39 9.67
N LYS A 69 4.74 4.47 9.23
CA LYS A 69 5.27 3.65 8.14
C LYS A 69 5.19 2.16 8.45
N GLY A 70 5.45 1.78 9.69
CA GLY A 70 5.36 0.39 10.15
C GLY A 70 3.93 -0.16 10.04
N TRP A 71 2.97 0.64 10.51
CA TRP A 71 1.54 0.31 10.42
C TRP A 71 1.08 0.20 8.96
N ILE A 72 1.52 1.11 8.08
CA ILE A 72 1.20 1.06 6.65
C ILE A 72 1.72 -0.24 6.04
N TRP A 73 3.00 -0.56 6.22
CA TRP A 73 3.58 -1.77 5.65
C TRP A 73 2.91 -3.03 6.19
N ARG A 74 2.61 -3.10 7.49
CA ARG A 74 1.90 -4.26 8.03
C ARG A 74 0.50 -4.40 7.43
N GLY A 75 -0.20 -3.28 7.23
CA GLY A 75 -1.49 -3.25 6.54
C GLY A 75 -1.41 -3.77 5.11
N ILE A 76 -0.45 -3.28 4.33
CA ILE A 76 -0.18 -3.71 2.96
C ILE A 76 0.15 -5.21 2.92
N ILE A 77 1.08 -5.67 3.76
CA ILE A 77 1.50 -7.08 3.85
C ILE A 77 0.30 -7.98 4.18
N LYS A 78 -0.52 -7.62 5.17
CA LYS A 78 -1.72 -8.41 5.53
C LYS A 78 -2.76 -8.42 4.41
N SER A 79 -2.93 -7.30 3.69
CA SER A 79 -3.81 -7.23 2.53
C SER A 79 -3.35 -8.16 1.41
N SER A 80 -2.07 -8.12 1.04
CA SER A 80 -1.48 -9.02 0.04
C SER A 80 -1.52 -10.49 0.49
N PHE A 81 -1.27 -10.75 1.77
CA PHE A 81 -1.38 -12.09 2.33
C PHE A 81 -2.79 -12.65 2.21
N ALA A 82 -3.81 -11.82 2.47
CA ALA A 82 -5.20 -12.24 2.31
C ALA A 82 -5.49 -12.72 0.88
N ASN A 83 -4.95 -12.01 -0.13
CA ASN A 83 -5.09 -12.38 -1.52
C ASN A 83 -4.40 -13.71 -1.84
N ALA A 84 -3.19 -13.94 -1.32
CA ALA A 84 -2.46 -15.20 -1.53
C ALA A 84 -3.13 -16.40 -0.84
N ARG A 85 -3.66 -16.22 0.38
CA ARG A 85 -4.23 -17.30 1.20
C ARG A 85 -5.66 -17.69 0.79
N GLY A 86 -6.48 -16.72 0.43
CA GLY A 86 -7.90 -16.94 0.16
C GLY A 86 -8.71 -17.49 1.35
N GLY A 87 -9.95 -17.92 1.07
CA GLY A 87 -10.84 -18.57 2.02
C GLY A 87 -11.16 -17.75 3.28
N LEU A 88 -11.50 -18.45 4.38
CA LEU A 88 -11.86 -17.81 5.66
C LEU A 88 -10.67 -17.06 6.31
N GLY A 89 -9.44 -17.51 6.05
CA GLY A 89 -8.23 -16.85 6.53
C GLY A 89 -8.06 -15.44 5.97
N ALA A 90 -8.38 -15.25 4.68
CA ALA A 90 -8.31 -13.96 4.00
C ALA A 90 -9.17 -12.88 4.67
N LEU A 91 -10.39 -13.22 5.11
CA LEU A 91 -11.31 -12.25 5.71
C LEU A 91 -10.76 -11.67 7.04
N SER A 92 -10.12 -12.51 7.85
CA SER A 92 -9.48 -12.07 9.09
C SER A 92 -8.29 -11.13 8.81
N LEU A 93 -7.51 -11.45 7.77
CA LEU A 93 -6.36 -10.67 7.34
C LEU A 93 -6.76 -9.29 6.81
N VAL A 94 -7.77 -9.19 5.95
CA VAL A 94 -8.24 -7.87 5.45
C VAL A 94 -8.84 -7.00 6.56
N LYS A 95 -9.50 -7.59 7.56
CA LYS A 95 -9.99 -6.86 8.73
C LYS A 95 -8.84 -6.34 9.60
N ALA A 96 -7.78 -7.14 9.76
CA ALA A 96 -6.58 -6.72 10.47
C ALA A 96 -5.80 -5.65 9.68
N ALA A 97 -5.69 -5.79 8.36
CA ALA A 97 -5.10 -4.79 7.47
C ALA A 97 -5.81 -3.45 7.58
N ARG A 98 -7.16 -3.44 7.55
CA ARG A 98 -7.94 -2.22 7.74
C ARG A 98 -7.59 -1.49 9.04
N LYS A 99 -7.55 -2.22 10.16
CA LYS A 99 -7.20 -1.65 11.48
C LYS A 99 -5.79 -1.04 11.48
N ASP A 100 -4.83 -1.70 10.83
CA ASP A 100 -3.46 -1.20 10.75
C ASP A 100 -3.39 0.09 9.93
N LEU A 101 -4.11 0.17 8.82
CA LEU A 101 -4.14 1.35 7.97
C LEU A 101 -4.92 2.52 8.62
N ASP A 102 -6.00 2.22 9.35
CA ASP A 102 -6.72 3.23 10.16
C ASP A 102 -5.79 3.80 11.25
N MET A 103 -4.99 2.94 11.91
CA MET A 103 -3.99 3.38 12.88
C MET A 103 -2.92 4.27 12.22
N ALA A 104 -2.41 3.87 11.05
CA ALA A 104 -1.46 4.69 10.31
C ALA A 104 -2.01 6.08 9.98
N ILE A 105 -3.26 6.18 9.50
CA ILE A 105 -3.92 7.46 9.21
C ILE A 105 -4.02 8.32 10.47
N SER A 106 -4.33 7.71 11.61
CA SER A 106 -4.42 8.44 12.89
C SER A 106 -3.08 9.00 13.37
N LEU A 107 -1.96 8.38 12.96
CA LEU A 107 -0.61 8.81 13.31
C LEU A 107 -0.08 9.87 12.32
N ASP A 108 -0.16 9.57 11.03
CA ASP A 108 0.24 10.47 9.94
C ASP A 108 -0.39 9.99 8.61
N GLU A 109 -1.47 10.65 8.20
CA GLU A 109 -2.17 10.33 6.94
C GLU A 109 -1.31 10.57 5.68
N ASN A 110 -0.27 11.39 5.77
CA ASN A 110 0.61 11.71 4.64
C ASN A 110 1.81 10.75 4.54
N SER A 111 2.02 9.91 5.56
CA SER A 111 3.13 8.96 5.60
C SER A 111 3.11 8.03 4.38
N LEU A 112 4.30 7.74 3.87
CA LEU A 112 4.51 7.02 2.61
C LEU A 112 3.66 7.59 1.45
N SER A 113 3.54 8.92 1.36
CA SER A 113 2.79 9.61 0.31
C SER A 113 1.32 9.17 0.22
N GLY A 114 0.68 8.96 1.38
CA GLY A 114 -0.74 8.62 1.46
C GLY A 114 -1.07 7.15 1.14
N SER A 115 -0.08 6.25 1.16
CA SER A 115 -0.29 4.82 0.89
C SER A 115 -1.37 4.19 1.79
N ALA A 116 -1.53 4.67 3.02
CA ALA A 116 -2.60 4.20 3.91
C ALA A 116 -4.00 4.36 3.28
N HIS A 117 -4.26 5.53 2.70
CA HIS A 117 -5.51 5.81 1.99
C HIS A 117 -5.61 4.98 0.70
N ALA A 118 -4.53 4.88 -0.08
CA ALA A 118 -4.53 4.10 -1.32
C ALA A 118 -4.91 2.63 -1.05
N SER A 119 -4.29 2.01 -0.04
CA SER A 119 -4.54 0.62 0.35
C SER A 119 -5.93 0.41 0.95
N LEU A 120 -6.43 1.32 1.80
CA LEU A 120 -7.81 1.25 2.30
C LEU A 120 -8.82 1.35 1.17
N GLY A 121 -8.59 2.26 0.23
CA GLY A 121 -9.43 2.42 -0.96
C GLY A 121 -9.57 1.12 -1.75
N LEU A 122 -8.45 0.45 -2.00
CA LEU A 122 -8.41 -0.87 -2.65
C LEU A 122 -9.17 -1.93 -1.84
N LEU A 123 -8.95 -2.01 -0.52
CA LEU A 123 -9.64 -2.96 0.35
C LEU A 123 -11.16 -2.76 0.34
N TYR A 124 -11.62 -1.52 0.46
CA TYR A 124 -13.05 -1.22 0.41
C TYR A 124 -13.68 -1.56 -0.95
N ALA A 125 -12.93 -1.48 -2.05
CA ALA A 125 -13.42 -1.87 -3.36
C ALA A 125 -13.50 -3.39 -3.55
N LYS A 126 -12.53 -4.15 -3.04
CA LYS A 126 -12.37 -5.58 -3.36
C LYS A 126 -12.97 -6.55 -2.32
N VAL A 127 -13.08 -6.13 -1.06
CA VAL A 127 -13.62 -6.97 0.02
C VAL A 127 -15.15 -7.04 -0.10
N PRO A 128 -15.80 -8.18 0.21
CA PRO A 128 -17.26 -8.26 0.26
C PRO A 128 -17.88 -7.23 1.22
N GLY A 129 -19.07 -6.74 0.90
CA GLY A 129 -19.86 -5.87 1.77
C GLY A 129 -20.46 -6.57 3.00
N TRP A 130 -21.29 -5.83 3.74
CA TRP A 130 -22.06 -6.37 4.87
C TRP A 130 -23.01 -7.51 4.40
N PRO A 131 -23.21 -8.59 5.19
CA PRO A 131 -22.71 -8.81 6.56
C PRO A 131 -21.34 -9.50 6.66
N PHE A 132 -20.76 -9.95 5.55
CA PHE A 132 -19.58 -10.81 5.59
C PHE A 132 -18.28 -10.01 5.73
N GLY A 133 -18.19 -8.85 5.09
CA GLY A 133 -17.02 -7.98 5.14
C GLY A 133 -17.40 -6.52 5.38
N PHE A 134 -16.57 -5.63 4.84
CA PHE A 134 -16.69 -4.19 5.03
C PHE A 134 -16.59 -3.41 3.71
N GLY A 135 -16.61 -4.10 2.57
CA GLY A 135 -16.57 -3.47 1.26
C GLY A 135 -17.64 -2.39 1.11
N SER A 136 -17.25 -1.28 0.49
CA SER A 136 -18.10 -0.13 0.25
C SER A 136 -17.48 0.74 -0.84
N ASP A 137 -18.15 0.82 -1.98
CA ASP A 137 -17.80 1.72 -3.08
C ASP A 137 -17.62 3.18 -2.65
N SER A 138 -18.43 3.63 -1.69
CA SER A 138 -18.39 5.01 -1.20
C SER A 138 -17.12 5.26 -0.38
N GLU A 139 -16.76 4.33 0.51
CA GLU A 139 -15.52 4.45 1.28
C GLU A 139 -14.30 4.22 0.39
N ALA A 140 -14.39 3.31 -0.58
CA ALA A 140 -13.36 3.09 -1.58
C ALA A 140 -13.04 4.39 -2.33
N GLU A 141 -14.06 5.04 -2.92
CA GLU A 141 -13.88 6.28 -3.66
C GLU A 141 -13.31 7.40 -2.77
N LYS A 142 -13.83 7.55 -1.55
CA LYS A 142 -13.35 8.54 -0.58
C LYS A 142 -11.86 8.37 -0.27
N HIS A 143 -11.41 7.15 0.03
CA HIS A 143 -10.01 6.88 0.34
C HIS A 143 -9.12 7.03 -0.90
N LEU A 144 -9.53 6.54 -2.07
CA LEU A 144 -8.75 6.69 -3.31
C LEU A 144 -8.61 8.15 -3.74
N VAL A 145 -9.66 8.96 -3.62
CA VAL A 145 -9.60 10.39 -3.89
C VAL A 145 -8.68 11.10 -2.91
N LYS A 146 -8.72 10.75 -1.61
CA LYS A 146 -7.80 11.33 -0.62
C LYS A 146 -6.34 10.95 -0.93
N ALA A 147 -6.07 9.72 -1.37
CA ALA A 147 -4.73 9.32 -1.79
C ALA A 147 -4.23 10.14 -3.00
N LEU A 148 -5.11 10.45 -3.96
CA LEU A 148 -4.79 11.35 -5.08
C LEU A 148 -4.56 12.80 -4.65
N VAL A 149 -5.24 13.29 -3.61
CA VAL A 149 -4.99 14.63 -3.06
C VAL A 149 -3.59 14.70 -2.45
N ILE A 150 -3.18 13.66 -1.72
CA ILE A 150 -1.86 13.59 -1.08
C ILE A 150 -0.75 13.39 -2.12
N ASN A 151 -0.96 12.49 -3.08
CA ASN A 151 0.03 12.14 -4.08
C ASN A 151 -0.57 12.13 -5.50
N PRO A 152 -0.80 13.33 -6.09
CA PRO A 152 -1.54 13.47 -7.35
C PRO A 152 -0.82 12.87 -8.55
N ASN A 153 0.50 12.71 -8.48
CA ASN A 153 1.35 12.19 -9.55
C ASN A 153 1.92 10.80 -9.22
N GLY A 154 1.49 10.16 -8.13
CA GLY A 154 1.99 8.85 -7.73
C GLY A 154 1.43 7.72 -8.59
N VAL A 155 2.25 6.68 -8.81
CA VAL A 155 1.86 5.50 -9.61
C VAL A 155 0.62 4.83 -9.00
N ASP A 156 0.74 4.39 -7.75
CA ASP A 156 -0.28 3.63 -7.01
C ASP A 156 -1.64 4.34 -6.88
N PRO A 157 -1.74 5.60 -6.37
CA PRO A 157 -3.05 6.24 -6.22
C PRO A 157 -3.74 6.47 -7.57
N ASN A 158 -2.99 6.79 -8.63
CA ASN A 158 -3.55 6.93 -9.98
C ASN A 158 -3.98 5.59 -10.56
N TYR A 159 -3.17 4.54 -10.41
CA TYR A 159 -3.49 3.19 -10.86
C TYR A 159 -4.74 2.64 -10.14
N PHE A 160 -4.78 2.67 -8.81
CA PHE A 160 -5.90 2.13 -8.03
C PHE A 160 -7.19 2.90 -8.26
N TYR A 161 -7.15 4.23 -8.39
CA TYR A 161 -8.34 4.98 -8.75
C TYR A 161 -8.83 4.67 -10.16
N ALA A 162 -7.92 4.48 -11.12
CA ALA A 162 -8.30 4.06 -12.46
C ALA A 162 -8.92 2.65 -12.49
N GLU A 163 -8.35 1.71 -11.73
CA GLU A 163 -8.90 0.36 -11.60
C GLU A 163 -10.31 0.43 -10.99
N PHE A 164 -10.50 1.18 -9.91
CA PHE A 164 -11.83 1.40 -9.31
C PHE A 164 -12.84 2.02 -10.29
N LEU A 165 -12.42 3.02 -11.07
CA LEU A 165 -13.27 3.63 -12.11
C LEU A 165 -13.65 2.62 -13.20
N PHE A 166 -12.74 1.71 -13.55
CA PHE A 166 -12.95 0.69 -14.56
C PHE A 166 -13.87 -0.44 -14.06
N ASP A 167 -13.55 -1.01 -12.90
CA ASP A 167 -14.24 -2.17 -12.32
C ASP A 167 -15.58 -1.77 -11.71
N GLU A 168 -15.63 -0.76 -10.84
CA GLU A 168 -16.84 -0.48 -10.07
C GLU A 168 -17.73 0.56 -10.76
N LYS A 169 -17.14 1.58 -11.39
CA LYS A 169 -17.92 2.70 -11.98
C LYS A 169 -18.17 2.59 -13.49
N LYS A 170 -17.48 1.69 -14.18
CA LYS A 170 -17.51 1.54 -15.66
C LYS A 170 -17.25 2.87 -16.40
N LYS A 171 -16.45 3.75 -15.80
CA LYS A 171 -16.06 5.08 -16.30
C LYS A 171 -14.73 5.00 -17.09
N TYR A 172 -14.77 4.32 -18.23
CA TYR A 172 -13.56 3.91 -18.97
C TYR A 172 -12.68 5.06 -19.48
N MET A 173 -13.27 6.15 -19.97
CA MET A 173 -12.50 7.32 -20.44
C MET A 173 -11.73 7.95 -19.28
N LYS A 174 -12.41 8.19 -18.15
CA LYS A 174 -11.79 8.73 -16.93
C LYS A 174 -10.72 7.77 -16.39
N ALA A 175 -10.98 6.46 -16.37
CA ALA A 175 -9.98 5.46 -15.99
C ALA A 175 -8.71 5.55 -16.85
N LYS A 176 -8.86 5.73 -18.18
CA LYS A 176 -7.72 5.92 -19.10
C LYS A 176 -6.88 7.14 -18.72
N GLU A 177 -7.51 8.27 -18.40
CA GLU A 177 -6.81 9.51 -18.01
C GLU A 177 -5.91 9.30 -16.78
N TYR A 178 -6.41 8.63 -15.74
CA TYR A 178 -5.63 8.34 -14.54
C TYR A 178 -4.53 7.30 -14.80
N LEU A 179 -4.75 6.29 -15.65
CA LEU A 179 -3.67 5.36 -16.03
C LEU A 179 -2.55 6.02 -16.82
N ILE A 180 -2.87 6.98 -17.68
CA ILE A 180 -1.82 7.74 -18.38
C ILE A 180 -0.99 8.54 -17.38
N LYS A 181 -1.60 9.08 -16.32
CA LYS A 181 -0.83 9.72 -15.23
C LYS A 181 0.07 8.71 -14.51
N ALA A 182 -0.46 7.55 -14.14
CA ALA A 182 0.31 6.48 -13.50
C ALA A 182 1.46 5.96 -14.40
N GLN A 183 1.25 5.89 -15.72
CA GLN A 183 2.28 5.47 -16.66
C GLN A 183 3.45 6.45 -16.73
N ASN A 184 3.16 7.75 -16.63
CA ASN A 184 4.15 8.81 -16.75
C ASN A 184 4.74 9.27 -15.40
N SER A 185 4.37 8.64 -14.29
CA SER A 185 4.89 9.00 -12.97
C SER A 185 6.33 8.54 -12.78
N VAL A 186 7.10 9.30 -12.00
CA VAL A 186 8.48 8.96 -11.64
C VAL A 186 8.46 7.74 -10.70
N PRO A 187 9.25 6.69 -10.96
CA PRO A 187 9.36 5.53 -10.07
C PRO A 187 9.79 5.90 -8.64
N VAL A 188 9.22 5.21 -7.66
CA VAL A 188 9.57 5.27 -6.24
C VAL A 188 10.83 4.44 -5.98
N GLN A 189 11.94 5.09 -5.66
CA GLN A 189 13.25 4.44 -5.50
C GLN A 189 13.31 3.32 -4.43
N ILE A 190 12.34 3.23 -3.51
CA ILE A 190 12.34 2.28 -2.40
C ILE A 190 11.88 0.87 -2.82
N THR A 191 11.06 0.74 -3.88
CA THR A 191 10.52 -0.56 -4.34
C THR A 191 10.60 -0.68 -5.87
N PRO A 192 11.82 -0.78 -6.44
CA PRO A 192 12.00 -0.80 -7.90
C PRO A 192 11.29 -1.98 -8.57
N LEU A 193 11.23 -3.15 -7.92
CA LEU A 193 10.51 -4.32 -8.42
C LEU A 193 9.00 -4.05 -8.48
N ALA A 194 8.41 -3.50 -7.43
CA ALA A 194 6.98 -3.21 -7.41
C ALA A 194 6.59 -2.18 -8.47
N ASP A 195 7.44 -1.18 -8.72
CA ASP A 195 7.20 -0.19 -9.76
C ASP A 195 7.25 -0.80 -11.16
N GLU A 196 8.21 -1.68 -11.44
CA GLU A 196 8.29 -2.38 -12.72
C GLU A 196 7.03 -3.22 -12.98
N GLU A 197 6.60 -3.98 -11.97
CA GLU A 197 5.39 -4.80 -12.05
C GLU A 197 4.13 -3.95 -12.19
N ARG A 198 4.06 -2.82 -11.48
CA ARG A 198 2.96 -1.86 -11.63
C ARG A 198 2.89 -1.29 -13.05
N GLN A 199 4.02 -1.04 -13.73
CA GLN A 199 3.99 -0.64 -15.14
C GLN A 199 3.40 -1.72 -16.05
N LYS A 200 3.68 -3.00 -15.78
CA LYS A 200 3.05 -4.12 -16.51
C LYS A 200 1.54 -4.15 -16.27
N GLU A 201 1.09 -3.96 -15.02
CA GLU A 201 -0.33 -3.88 -14.66
C GLU A 201 -1.04 -2.69 -15.33
N ILE A 202 -0.40 -1.52 -15.37
CA ILE A 202 -0.91 -0.32 -16.06
C ILE A 202 -1.17 -0.62 -17.54
N VAL A 203 -0.19 -1.20 -18.23
CA VAL A 203 -0.31 -1.57 -19.67
C VAL A 203 -1.45 -2.56 -19.86
N ALA A 204 -1.54 -3.59 -19.02
CA ALA A 204 -2.60 -4.59 -19.10
C ALA A 204 -4.01 -3.98 -18.91
N LEU A 205 -4.16 -3.05 -17.96
CA LEU A 205 -5.44 -2.39 -17.72
C LEU A 205 -5.81 -1.40 -18.83
N LEU A 206 -4.84 -0.68 -19.39
CA LEU A 206 -5.06 0.18 -20.57
C LEU A 206 -5.63 -0.61 -21.75
N ILE A 207 -5.07 -1.78 -22.05
CA ILE A 207 -5.58 -2.67 -23.13
C ILE A 207 -7.04 -3.05 -22.86
N LYS A 208 -7.39 -3.41 -21.62
CA LYS A 208 -8.77 -3.76 -21.23
C LYS A 208 -9.72 -2.57 -21.41
N ILE A 209 -9.28 -1.37 -21.01
CA ILE A 209 -10.05 -0.12 -21.15
C ILE A 209 -10.31 0.21 -22.62
N GLU A 210 -9.29 0.13 -23.48
CA GLU A 210 -9.43 0.44 -24.91
C GLU A 210 -10.40 -0.50 -25.61
N LYS A 211 -10.35 -1.80 -25.27
CA LYS A 211 -11.33 -2.77 -25.77
C LYS A 211 -12.76 -2.39 -25.39
N LYS A 212 -12.99 -1.92 -24.15
CA LYS A 212 -14.31 -1.49 -23.68
C LYS A 212 -14.78 -0.20 -24.35
N ILE A 213 -13.90 0.79 -24.53
CA ILE A 213 -14.20 2.04 -25.23
C ILE A 213 -14.58 1.76 -26.68
N ASN A 214 -13.78 0.96 -27.39
CA ASN A 214 -14.01 0.64 -28.80
C ASN A 214 -15.30 -0.15 -29.02
N ARG A 215 -15.64 -1.05 -28.09
CA ARG A 215 -16.93 -1.76 -28.14
C ARG A 215 -18.12 -0.80 -28.01
N ARG A 216 -18.05 0.19 -27.10
CA ARG A 216 -19.13 1.17 -26.91
C ARG A 216 -19.29 2.14 -28.07
N LYS A 217 -18.24 2.41 -28.85
CA LYS A 217 -18.34 3.26 -30.06
C LYS A 217 -19.01 2.55 -31.25
N ARG A 218 -19.10 1.22 -31.22
CA ARG A 218 -19.70 0.39 -32.28
C ARG A 218 -21.16 0.02 -32.03
N THR A 219 -21.69 0.38 -30.86
CA THR A 219 -23.07 0.13 -30.41
C THR A 219 -23.79 1.45 -30.28
#